data_AF-A0A151I903-F1
#
_entry.id   AF-A0A151I903-F1
#
_cell.length_a   1.000
_cell.length_b   1.000
_cell.length_c   1.000
_cell.angle_alpha   90.00
_cell.angle_beta   90.00
_cell.angle_gamma   90.00
#
_symmetry.space_group_name_H-M   'P 1'
#
loop_
_entity.id
_entity.type
_entity.pdbx_description
1 polymer ?
#
loop_
_entity_poly.entity_id
_entity_poly.type
_entity_poly.pdbx_seq_one_letter_code
_entity_poly.pdbx_strand_id
1 'polypeptide(L)'
;VFLNMAGDATASPDPFTFKRRQFPIKLAFAMTINKSQGQTFDKIRVDLRKDVFNHGQLYVAFSRVRSWEALKVYLGSQRDNKQIKNYVYKEIYK
;
A
#
# COMPACT_ATOMS: atom_id res chain seq x y z
N VAL A 1 0.50 13.40 2.68
CA VAL A 1 1.85 13.65 3.23
C VAL A 1 1.93 12.95 4.57
N PHE A 2 2.68 11.85 4.67
CA PHE A 2 2.86 11.13 5.94
C PHE A 2 4.30 11.36 6.41
N LEU A 3 4.46 12.18 7.45
CA LEU A 3 5.70 12.29 8.22
C LEU A 3 5.63 11.24 9.34
N ASN A 4 6.58 10.31 9.34
CA ASN A 4 6.84 9.45 10.49
C ASN A 4 7.63 10.28 11.51
N MET A 5 7.10 10.40 12.73
CA MET A 5 7.87 10.80 13.91
C MET A 5 7.91 9.59 14.83
N ALA A 6 9.05 8.91 14.86
CA ALA A 6 9.49 8.12 15.99
C ALA A 6 10.81 8.78 16.43
N GLY A 7 10.80 9.36 17.62
CA GLY A 7 11.94 10.11 18.15
C GLY A 7 13.05 9.20 18.64
N ASP A 8 14.28 9.70 18.53
CA ASP A 8 15.39 9.32 19.40
C ASP A 8 15.99 10.60 19.99
N ALA A 9 16.48 10.47 21.22
CA ALA A 9 16.69 11.53 22.19
C ALA A 9 17.98 12.34 21.94
N THR A 10 17.95 13.24 20.96
CA THR A 10 18.91 14.35 20.83
C THR A 10 18.20 15.59 20.28
N ALA A 11 17.26 16.14 21.04
CA ALA A 11 16.35 17.17 20.53
C ALA A 11 16.88 18.59 20.76
N SER A 12 17.25 19.28 19.69
CA SER A 12 16.94 20.71 19.60
C SER A 12 15.41 20.87 19.71
N PRO A 13 14.87 21.78 20.52
CA PRO A 13 13.44 21.90 20.66
C PRO A 13 12.85 22.43 19.36
N ASP A 14 12.09 21.58 18.66
CA ASP A 14 11.23 22.04 17.57
C ASP A 14 10.29 23.13 18.13
N PRO A 15 10.11 24.28 17.44
CA PRO A 15 9.44 25.47 17.98
C PRO A 15 7.95 25.29 18.28
N PHE A 16 7.35 24.14 17.96
CA PHE A 16 5.98 23.78 18.34
C PHE A 16 5.76 22.26 18.29
N THR A 17 4.84 21.77 19.12
CA THR A 17 4.40 20.37 19.11
C THR A 17 2.97 20.26 18.58
N PHE A 18 2.77 19.55 17.48
CA PHE A 18 1.42 19.23 16.99
C PHE A 18 0.82 18.04 17.74
N LYS A 19 -0.40 18.19 18.25
CA LYS A 19 -1.17 17.10 18.88
C LYS A 19 -2.43 16.83 18.06
N ARG A 20 -2.66 15.56 17.70
CA ARG A 20 -3.87 15.11 17.00
C ARG A 20 -4.83 14.42 17.97
N ARG A 21 -6.05 14.95 18.12
CA ARG A 21 -7.15 14.28 18.81
C ARG A 21 -8.14 13.74 17.78
N GLN A 22 -8.25 12.42 17.69
CA GLN A 22 -9.15 11.73 16.76
C GLN A 22 -9.47 10.35 17.33
N PHE A 23 -10.71 9.87 17.16
CA PHE A 23 -11.05 8.49 17.52
C PHE A 23 -10.22 7.49 16.68
N PRO A 24 -9.71 6.40 17.28
CA PRO A 24 -8.83 5.45 16.60
C PRO A 24 -9.60 4.49 15.66
N ILE A 25 -10.53 5.03 14.87
CA ILE A 25 -11.37 4.28 13.93
C ILE A 25 -11.19 4.79 12.51
N LYS A 26 -11.20 3.87 11.54
CA LYS A 26 -11.11 4.17 10.11
C LYS A 26 -11.98 3.20 9.34
N LEU A 27 -12.65 3.68 8.29
CA LEU A 27 -13.29 2.80 7.31
C LEU A 27 -12.22 1.93 6.65
N ALA A 28 -12.43 0.61 6.66
CA ALA A 28 -11.43 -0.37 6.23
C ALA A 28 -11.91 -1.31 5.11
N PHE A 29 -13.08 -1.05 4.51
CA PHE A 29 -13.59 -1.82 3.37
C PHE A 29 -12.69 -1.72 2.14
N ALA A 30 -12.11 -0.54 1.91
CA ALA A 30 -11.09 -0.31 0.90
C ALA A 30 -9.92 0.38 1.59
N MET A 31 -8.72 -0.13 1.34
CA MET A 31 -7.48 0.44 1.86
C MET A 31 -6.42 0.47 0.77
N THR A 32 -5.45 1.35 0.94
CA THR A 32 -4.33 1.43 0.02
C THR A 32 -3.36 0.27 0.24
N ILE A 33 -2.65 -0.13 -0.81
CA ILE A 33 -1.66 -1.21 -0.75
C ILE A 33 -0.64 -0.98 0.38
N ASN A 34 -0.15 0.26 0.54
CA ASN A 34 0.80 0.60 1.59
C ASN A 34 0.23 0.43 3.00
N LYS A 35 -1.08 0.65 3.20
CA LYS A 35 -1.73 0.42 4.48
C LYS A 35 -2.00 -1.07 4.74
N SER A 36 -2.13 -1.87 3.69
CA SER A 36 -2.29 -3.33 3.79
C SER A 36 -1.00 -4.08 4.15
N GLN A 37 0.16 -3.43 4.08
CA GLN A 37 1.45 -4.05 4.36
C GLN A 37 1.50 -4.62 5.79
N GLY A 38 1.92 -5.87 5.93
CA GLY A 38 1.97 -6.60 7.20
C GLY A 38 0.64 -7.23 7.63
N GLN A 39 -0.44 -7.04 6.86
CA GLN A 39 -1.72 -7.70 7.10
C GLN A 39 -1.90 -8.92 6.19
N THR A 40 -2.81 -9.81 6.59
CA THR A 40 -3.26 -10.96 5.79
C THR A 40 -4.79 -10.94 5.73
N PHE A 41 -5.35 -11.22 4.56
CA PHE A 41 -6.79 -11.23 4.32
C PHE A 41 -7.21 -12.57 3.72
N ASP A 42 -8.44 -12.98 4.01
CA ASP A 42 -8.99 -14.24 3.48
C ASP A 42 -9.43 -14.12 2.02
N LYS A 43 -9.95 -12.95 1.61
CA LYS A 43 -10.37 -12.62 0.24
C LYS A 43 -10.16 -11.15 -0.03
N ILE A 44 -9.58 -10.81 -1.18
CA ILE A 44 -9.38 -9.41 -1.59
C ILE A 44 -9.75 -9.18 -3.05
N ARG A 45 -10.13 -7.93 -3.34
CA ARG A 45 -10.14 -7.40 -4.70
C ARG A 45 -9.13 -6.28 -4.80
N VAL A 46 -8.17 -6.40 -5.72
CA VAL A 46 -7.17 -5.37 -6.01
C VAL A 46 -7.64 -4.55 -7.21
N ASP A 47 -7.82 -3.25 -7.00
CA ASP A 47 -8.18 -2.30 -8.05
C ASP A 47 -6.91 -1.72 -8.71
N LEU A 48 -6.69 -2.10 -9.97
CA LEU A 48 -5.54 -1.71 -10.80
C LEU A 48 -6.01 -1.02 -12.08
N ARG A 49 -7.09 -0.21 -12.00
CA ARG A 49 -7.47 0.73 -13.06
C ARG A 49 -6.36 1.72 -13.43
N LYS A 50 -5.50 2.04 -12.46
CA LYS A 50 -4.26 2.79 -12.65
C LYS A 50 -3.09 1.85 -12.36
N ASP A 51 -1.99 2.05 -13.07
CA ASP A 51 -0.75 1.29 -12.81
C ASP A 51 -0.21 1.56 -11.40
N VAL A 52 0.49 0.55 -10.86
CA VAL A 52 1.29 0.72 -9.64
C VAL A 52 2.42 1.71 -9.93
N PHE A 53 2.79 2.54 -8.96
CA PHE A 53 3.76 3.61 -9.17
C PHE A 53 5.12 3.32 -8.56
N ASN A 54 5.21 2.35 -7.64
CA ASN A 54 6.43 2.05 -6.91
C ASN A 54 6.85 0.59 -7.06
N HIS A 55 8.15 0.37 -6.85
CA HIS A 55 8.71 -0.96 -6.76
C HIS A 55 8.10 -1.79 -5.63
N GLY A 56 7.87 -3.07 -5.88
CA GLY A 56 7.37 -4.03 -4.88
C GLY A 56 5.89 -3.85 -4.53
N GLN A 57 5.22 -2.80 -5.02
CA GLN A 57 3.83 -2.50 -4.65
C GLN A 57 2.86 -3.60 -5.10
N LEU A 58 3.04 -4.12 -6.32
CA LEU A 58 2.21 -5.23 -6.82
C LEU A 58 2.43 -6.50 -6.00
N TYR A 59 3.69 -6.79 -5.65
CA TYR A 59 4.05 -7.91 -4.78
C TYR A 59 3.42 -7.76 -3.39
N VAL A 60 3.49 -6.57 -2.79
CA VAL A 60 2.84 -6.30 -1.50
C VAL A 60 1.36 -6.59 -1.60
N ALA A 61 0.65 -6.12 -2.64
CA ALA A 61 -0.78 -6.36 -2.80
C ALA A 61 -1.13 -7.86 -2.91
N PHE A 62 -0.39 -8.61 -3.73
CA PHE A 62 -0.71 -10.03 -3.97
C PHE A 62 -0.31 -10.94 -2.82
N SER A 63 0.77 -10.60 -2.10
CA SER A 63 1.22 -11.34 -0.92
C SER A 63 0.30 -11.20 0.31
N ARG A 64 -0.78 -10.39 0.24
CA ARG A 64 -1.71 -10.25 1.37
C ARG A 64 -2.73 -11.38 1.47
N VAL A 65 -2.84 -12.26 0.48
CA VAL A 65 -3.75 -13.43 0.50
C VAL A 65 -2.96 -14.74 0.51
N ARG A 66 -3.61 -15.80 1.01
CA ARG A 66 -3.00 -17.13 1.16
C ARG A 66 -3.22 -18.06 -0.05
N SER A 67 -4.21 -17.79 -0.89
CA SER A 67 -4.52 -18.60 -2.08
C SER A 67 -4.85 -17.71 -3.28
N TRP A 68 -4.68 -18.25 -4.48
CA TRP A 68 -4.93 -17.52 -5.72
C TRP A 68 -6.43 -17.27 -5.96
N GLU A 69 -7.28 -18.22 -5.55
CA GLU A 69 -8.74 -18.13 -5.67
C GLU A 69 -9.32 -16.99 -4.83
N ALA A 70 -8.62 -16.63 -3.75
CA ALA A 70 -8.94 -15.51 -2.89
C ALA A 70 -8.58 -14.14 -3.46
N LEU A 71 -7.80 -14.09 -4.57
CA LEU A 71 -7.37 -12.86 -5.23
C LEU A 71 -8.24 -12.55 -6.44
N LYS A 72 -8.86 -11.38 -6.47
CA LYS A 72 -9.51 -10.85 -7.68
C LYS A 72 -8.85 -9.54 -8.11
N VAL A 73 -8.50 -9.42 -9.38
CA VAL A 73 -7.93 -8.20 -9.94
C VAL A 73 -8.96 -7.48 -10.81
N TYR A 74 -9.11 -6.18 -10.62
CA TYR A 74 -9.98 -5.33 -11.42
C TYR A 74 -9.16 -4.31 -12.22
N LEU A 75 -9.23 -4.37 -13.54
CA LEU A 75 -8.43 -3.51 -14.45
C LEU A 75 -9.23 -2.34 -15.04
N GLY A 76 -10.54 -2.27 -14.79
CA GLY A 76 -11.45 -1.37 -15.50
C GLY A 76 -11.86 -1.92 -16.87
N SER A 77 -12.98 -1.44 -17.41
CA SER A 77 -13.52 -1.86 -18.71
C SER A 77 -12.80 -1.26 -19.91
N GLN A 78 -12.14 -0.11 -19.72
CA GLN A 78 -11.52 0.71 -20.76
C GLN A 78 -10.10 0.26 -21.14
N ARG A 79 -9.63 -0.86 -20.59
CA ARG A 79 -8.26 -1.33 -20.79
C ARG A 79 -8.23 -2.44 -21.84
N ASP A 80 -7.83 -2.09 -23.06
CA ASP A 80 -7.83 -3.01 -24.21
C ASP A 80 -6.91 -4.21 -23.99
N ASN A 81 -5.74 -3.96 -23.41
CA ASN A 81 -4.79 -5.01 -23.05
C ASN A 81 -4.86 -5.27 -21.54
N LYS A 82 -5.11 -6.52 -21.13
CA LYS A 82 -5.25 -6.96 -19.73
C LYS A 82 -3.91 -7.00 -18.98
N GLN A 83 -3.01 -6.07 -19.29
CA GLN A 83 -1.66 -5.98 -18.76
C GLN A 83 -1.53 -4.79 -17.81
N ILE A 84 -0.58 -4.89 -16.89
CA ILE A 84 -0.31 -3.89 -15.85
C ILE A 84 1.19 -3.64 -15.87
N LYS A 85 1.60 -2.37 -15.77
CA LYS A 85 3.01 -2.02 -15.71
C LYS A 85 3.55 -2.31 -14.30
N ASN A 86 4.51 -3.22 -14.20
CA ASN A 86 5.23 -3.50 -12.96
C ASN A 86 6.54 -2.70 -12.94
N TYR A 87 6.78 -1.94 -11.87
CA TYR A 87 8.00 -1.17 -11.69
C TYR A 87 9.00 -2.00 -10.87
N VAL A 88 10.16 -2.33 -11.44
CA VAL A 88 11.19 -3.12 -10.76
C VAL A 88 12.55 -2.43 -10.80
N TYR A 89 13.17 -2.31 -9.64
CA TYR A 89 14.54 -1.81 -9.49
C TYR A 89 15.53 -2.87 -9.98
N LYS A 90 16.48 -2.44 -10.81
CA LYS A 90 17.38 -3.36 -11.54
C LYS A 90 18.38 -4.04 -10.61
N GLU A 91 18.64 -3.46 -9.45
CA GLU A 91 19.57 -3.91 -8.42
C GLU A 91 19.17 -5.26 -7.81
N ILE A 92 17.91 -5.67 -7.94
CA ILE A 92 17.38 -6.94 -7.39
C ILE A 92 17.71 -8.14 -8.29
N TYR A 93 18.06 -7.89 -9.56
CA TYR A 93 18.40 -8.94 -10.52
C TYR A 93 19.92 -9.19 -10.63
N LYS A 94 20.71 -8.60 -9.74
CA LYS A 94 22.16 -8.83 -9.67
C LYS A 94 22.51 -10.07 -8.87
#